data_AF-A0A7X8LFM3-F1
#
_entry.id   AF-A0A7X8LFM3-F1
#
_cell.length_a   1.000
_cell.length_b   1.000
_cell.length_c   1.000
_cell.angle_alpha   90.00
_cell.angle_beta   90.00
_cell.angle_gamma   90.00
#
_symmetry.space_group_name_H-M   'P 1'
#
loop_
_entity.id
_entity.type
_entity.pdbx_description
1 polymer ?
#
loop_
_entity_poly.entity_id
_entity_poly.type
_entity_poly.pdbx_seq_one_letter_code
_entity_poly.pdbx_strand_id
1 'polypeptide(L)'
;MIYLRKLTDEDINTVKNWIMQDYVSQWFGHVSDWEKELKGRNDEFSFIKHFIAEKNGKPIGFCQYYDWNRTVENDEEYEPVGTYGIDYLIGFKKTETYKKQL
;
A
#
# COMPACT_ATOMS: atom_id res chain seq x y z
N MET A 1 10.66 -16.54 -4.55
CA MET A 1 9.83 -15.72 -5.46
C MET A 1 8.94 -14.82 -4.64
N ILE A 2 8.67 -13.61 -5.10
CA ILE A 2 7.67 -12.71 -4.51
C ILE A 2 6.45 -12.71 -5.44
N TYR A 3 5.25 -12.75 -4.87
CA TYR A 3 3.99 -12.69 -5.59
C TYR A 3 3.17 -11.49 -5.13
N LEU A 4 2.39 -10.92 -6.04
CA LEU A 4 1.38 -9.92 -5.71
C LEU A 4 0.02 -10.58 -5.78
N ARG A 5 -0.73 -10.51 -4.67
CA ARG A 5 -2.15 -10.88 -4.66
C ARG A 5 -2.99 -9.65 -4.34
N LYS A 6 -4.25 -9.66 -4.77
CA LYS A 6 -5.20 -8.60 -4.43
C LYS A 6 -5.35 -8.51 -2.91
N LEU A 7 -5.45 -7.27 -2.42
CA LEU A 7 -5.76 -6.99 -1.02
C LEU A 7 -7.20 -7.43 -0.70
N THR A 8 -7.38 -8.00 0.50
CA THR A 8 -8.67 -8.41 1.06
C THR A 8 -8.98 -7.64 2.35
N ASP A 9 -10.20 -7.75 2.88
CA ASP A 9 -10.56 -7.07 4.14
C ASP A 9 -9.71 -7.55 5.33
N GLU A 10 -9.26 -8.81 5.31
CA GLU A 10 -8.40 -9.40 6.33
C GLU A 10 -7.02 -8.73 6.40
N ASP A 11 -6.58 -8.12 5.30
CA ASP A 11 -5.27 -7.47 5.20
C ASP A 11 -5.28 -6.03 5.72
N ILE A 12 -6.45 -5.39 5.86
CA ILE A 12 -6.55 -3.96 6.20
C ILE A 12 -5.80 -3.66 7.51
N ASN A 13 -6.03 -4.48 8.54
CA ASN A 13 -5.34 -4.30 9.82
C ASN A 13 -3.82 -4.52 9.70
N THR A 14 -3.39 -5.43 8.84
CA THR A 14 -1.96 -5.69 8.57
C THR A 14 -1.30 -4.46 7.94
N VAL A 15 -1.94 -3.88 6.91
CA VAL A 15 -1.43 -2.68 6.23
C VAL A 15 -1.40 -1.48 7.17
N LYS A 16 -2.44 -1.27 7.97
CA LYS A 16 -2.47 -0.22 9.01
C LYS A 16 -1.29 -0.35 9.98
N ASN A 17 -1.03 -1.56 10.48
CA ASN A 17 0.08 -1.81 11.40
C ASN A 17 1.45 -1.52 10.76
N TRP A 18 1.61 -1.78 9.47
CA TRP A 18 2.81 -1.43 8.73
C TRP A 18 2.96 0.08 8.53
N ILE A 19 1.89 0.79 8.16
CA ILE A 19 1.91 2.25 7.99
C ILE A 19 2.27 2.96 9.29
N MET A 20 1.77 2.48 10.43
CA MET A 20 2.07 3.05 11.76
C MET A 20 3.52 2.85 12.22
N GLN A 21 4.33 2.04 11.52
CA GLN A 21 5.75 1.91 11.87
C GLN A 21 6.49 3.25 11.65
N ASP A 22 7.43 3.57 12.52
CA ASP A 22 8.20 4.83 12.47
C ASP A 22 8.94 5.03 11.12
N TYR A 23 9.46 3.96 10.56
CA TYR A 23 10.18 3.97 9.28
C TYR A 23 9.26 4.05 8.05
N VAL A 24 7.95 3.89 8.22
CA VAL A 24 6.95 3.97 7.12
C VAL A 24 6.12 5.24 7.23
N SER A 25 5.62 5.57 8.43
CA SER A 25 4.72 6.70 8.67
C SER A 25 5.28 8.05 8.24
N GLN A 26 6.60 8.23 8.29
CA GLN A 26 7.26 9.46 7.81
C GLN A 26 7.07 9.73 6.30
N TRP A 27 6.72 8.71 5.52
CA TRP A 27 6.47 8.80 4.07
C TRP A 27 4.98 8.69 3.72
N PHE A 28 4.22 7.90 4.50
CA PHE A 28 2.82 7.57 4.21
C PHE A 28 1.82 8.50 4.92
N GLY A 29 2.26 9.39 5.82
CA GLY A 29 1.36 10.32 6.51
C GLY A 29 0.43 9.62 7.52
N HIS A 30 -0.82 10.07 7.61
CA HIS A 30 -1.76 9.60 8.63
C HIS A 30 -2.44 8.27 8.23
N VAL A 31 -2.34 7.27 9.11
CA VAL A 31 -2.95 5.94 8.89
C VAL A 31 -4.47 5.97 8.67
N SER A 32 -5.17 7.00 9.18
CA SER A 32 -6.61 7.17 8.99
C SER A 32 -6.99 7.36 7.53
N ASP A 33 -6.16 8.04 6.75
CA ASP A 33 -6.44 8.35 5.34
C ASP A 33 -6.36 7.06 4.52
N TRP A 34 -5.33 6.26 4.78
CA TRP A 34 -5.17 4.91 4.21
C TRP A 34 -6.27 3.95 4.65
N GLU A 35 -6.73 4.02 5.90
CA GLU A 35 -7.85 3.19 6.35
C GLU A 35 -9.15 3.54 5.61
N LYS A 36 -9.41 4.84 5.39
CA LYS A 36 -10.55 5.30 4.59
C LYS A 36 -10.45 4.75 3.17
N GLU A 37 -9.29 4.92 2.54
CA GLU A 37 -9.03 4.47 1.17
C GLU A 37 -9.22 2.96 1.00
N LEU A 38 -8.57 2.15 1.85
CA LEU A 38 -8.63 0.69 1.79
C LEU A 38 -10.05 0.14 2.02
N LYS A 39 -10.85 0.80 2.85
CA LYS A 39 -12.26 0.43 3.05
C LYS A 39 -13.13 0.83 1.87
N GLY A 40 -12.84 1.96 1.24
CA GLY A 40 -13.54 2.47 0.05
C GLY A 40 -13.02 1.94 -1.29
N ARG A 41 -12.14 0.92 -1.28
CA ARG A 41 -11.46 0.38 -2.49
C ARG A 41 -12.40 -0.29 -3.50
N ASN A 42 -13.66 -0.55 -3.13
CA ASN A 42 -14.65 -1.16 -4.03
C ASN A 42 -15.63 -0.11 -4.58
N ASP A 43 -15.46 1.15 -4.21
CA ASP A 43 -16.41 2.25 -4.40
C ASP A 43 -15.64 3.55 -4.69
N GLU A 44 -15.56 4.51 -3.74
CA GLU A 44 -14.90 5.83 -3.91
C GLU A 44 -13.49 5.71 -4.51
N PHE A 45 -12.73 4.69 -4.07
CA PHE A 45 -11.34 4.45 -4.45
C PHE A 45 -11.16 3.25 -5.38
N SER A 46 -12.22 2.82 -6.07
CA SER A 46 -12.21 1.66 -7.00
C SER A 46 -11.19 1.75 -8.16
N PHE A 47 -10.63 2.93 -8.39
CA PHE A 47 -9.61 3.19 -9.40
C PHE A 47 -8.19 2.87 -8.96
N ILE A 48 -7.98 2.80 -7.65
CA ILE A 48 -6.73 2.39 -7.05
C ILE A 48 -6.74 0.86 -6.94
N LYS A 49 -5.65 0.22 -7.35
CA LYS A 49 -5.51 -1.24 -7.32
C LYS A 49 -4.53 -1.62 -6.22
N HIS A 50 -5.07 -2.19 -5.14
CA HIS A 50 -4.32 -2.56 -3.94
C HIS A 50 -3.87 -4.03 -3.95
N PHE A 51 -2.64 -4.26 -3.52
CA PHE A 51 -2.03 -5.59 -3.47
C PHE A 51 -1.23 -5.81 -2.19
N ILE A 52 -1.12 -7.09 -1.83
CA ILE A 52 -0.18 -7.60 -0.84
C ILE A 52 0.94 -8.33 -1.55
N ALA A 53 2.18 -7.93 -1.24
CA ALA A 53 3.37 -8.65 -1.64
C ALA A 53 3.59 -9.82 -0.68
N GLU A 54 3.74 -11.02 -1.22
CA GLU A 54 3.92 -12.25 -0.45
C GLU A 54 5.22 -12.97 -0.80
N LYS A 55 5.85 -13.56 0.20
CA LYS A 55 6.98 -14.49 0.05
C LYS A 55 6.71 -15.74 0.87
N ASN A 56 6.70 -16.89 0.21
CA ASN A 56 6.38 -18.19 0.82
C ASN A 56 5.02 -18.20 1.55
N GLY A 57 3.99 -17.60 0.92
CA GLY A 57 2.64 -17.50 1.48
C GLY A 57 2.50 -16.56 2.68
N LYS A 58 3.52 -15.74 2.97
CA LYS A 58 3.48 -14.74 4.05
C LYS A 58 3.43 -13.34 3.46
N PRO A 59 2.49 -12.49 3.89
CA PRO A 59 2.51 -11.05 3.60
C PRO A 59 3.82 -10.44 4.07
N ILE A 60 4.48 -9.65 3.21
CA ILE A 60 5.75 -8.97 3.50
C ILE A 60 5.73 -7.48 3.16
N GLY A 61 4.72 -7.02 2.44
CA GLY A 61 4.57 -5.63 2.04
C GLY A 61 3.25 -5.36 1.36
N PHE A 62 3.02 -4.09 1.10
CA PHE A 62 1.83 -3.58 0.44
C PHE A 62 2.27 -2.75 -0.76
N CYS A 63 1.50 -2.79 -1.85
CA CYS A 63 1.68 -1.87 -2.95
C CYS A 63 0.36 -1.55 -3.64
N GLN A 64 0.32 -0.41 -4.32
CA GLN A 64 -0.80 -0.02 -5.15
C GLN A 64 -0.33 0.63 -6.44
N TYR A 65 -1.22 0.65 -7.42
CA TYR A 65 -1.09 1.56 -8.55
C TYR A 65 -2.44 2.19 -8.86
N TYR A 66 -2.42 3.39 -9.45
CA TYR A 66 -3.61 4.17 -9.74
C TYR A 66 -3.39 5.10 -10.92
N ASP A 67 -4.46 5.43 -11.62
CA ASP A 67 -4.45 6.45 -12.67
C ASP A 67 -4.21 7.83 -12.03
N TRP A 68 -3.09 8.48 -12.38
CA TRP A 68 -2.71 9.77 -11.80
C TRP A 68 -3.76 10.85 -12.05
N ASN A 69 -4.40 10.84 -13.22
CA ASN A 69 -5.40 11.85 -13.57
C ASN A 69 -6.66 11.77 -12.69
N ARG A 70 -6.82 10.72 -11.87
CA ARG A 70 -7.92 10.57 -10.92
C ARG A 70 -7.57 11.00 -9.49
N THR A 71 -6.31 11.36 -9.22
CA THR A 71 -5.85 11.83 -7.91
C THR A 71 -5.58 13.33 -7.86
N VAL A 72 -5.43 13.97 -9.02
CA VAL A 72 -5.12 15.40 -9.10
C VAL A 72 -6.37 16.23 -8.85
N GLU A 73 -6.33 17.10 -7.85
CA GLU A 73 -7.40 18.06 -7.56
C GLU A 73 -7.20 19.41 -8.29
N ASN A 74 -5.98 19.74 -8.73
CA ASN A 74 -5.63 21.01 -9.36
C ASN A 74 -4.68 20.84 -10.56
N ASP A 75 -4.87 21.65 -11.61
CA ASP A 75 -4.13 21.57 -12.89
C ASP A 75 -2.61 21.86 -12.81
N GLU A 76 -2.08 22.22 -11.64
CA GLU A 76 -0.66 22.54 -11.44
C GLU A 76 0.24 21.28 -11.34
N GLU A 77 -0.32 20.11 -11.08
CA GLU A 77 0.38 18.82 -10.99
C GLU A 77 0.16 17.97 -12.26
N TYR A 78 0.56 18.54 -13.40
CA TYR A 78 0.37 17.91 -14.71
C TYR A 78 1.32 16.73 -14.95
N GLU A 79 0.73 15.58 -15.25
CA GLU A 79 1.40 14.43 -15.86
C GLU A 79 0.70 14.05 -17.17
N PRO A 80 1.42 13.47 -18.16
CA PRO A 80 0.81 12.99 -19.39
C PRO A 80 -0.35 12.01 -19.15
N VAL A 81 -1.36 12.08 -20.00
CA VAL A 81 -2.49 11.13 -19.95
C VAL A 81 -1.97 9.70 -20.07
N GLY A 82 -2.42 8.85 -19.14
CA GLY A 82 -1.98 7.46 -19.04
C GLY A 82 -0.79 7.25 -18.11
N THR A 83 -0.33 8.29 -17.40
CA THR A 83 0.59 8.14 -16.26
C THR A 83 -0.11 7.44 -15.10
N TYR A 84 0.58 6.47 -14.49
CA TYR A 84 0.13 5.77 -13.30
C TYR A 84 1.08 6.04 -12.15
N GLY A 85 0.51 6.35 -10.98
CA GLY A 85 1.22 6.38 -9.72
C GLY A 85 1.38 4.99 -9.14
N ILE A 86 2.45 4.77 -8.37
CA ILE A 86 2.71 3.54 -7.63
C ILE A 86 3.22 3.89 -6.24
N ASP A 87 2.57 3.36 -5.21
CA ASP A 87 3.09 3.38 -3.84
C ASP A 87 3.40 1.97 -3.37
N TYR A 88 4.45 1.83 -2.57
CA TYR A 88 4.78 0.55 -1.94
C TYR A 88 5.50 0.73 -0.61
N LEU A 89 5.34 -0.26 0.26
CA LEU A 89 6.04 -0.36 1.53
C LEU A 89 6.46 -1.81 1.81
N ILE A 90 7.53 -1.95 2.59
CA ILE A 90 7.95 -3.24 3.16
C ILE A 90 7.53 -3.24 4.62
N GLY A 91 6.75 -4.23 5.03
CA GLY A 91 6.09 -4.25 6.33
C GLY A 91 6.98 -4.60 7.52
N PHE A 92 8.19 -5.12 7.27
CA PHE A 92 9.11 -5.56 8.31
C PHE A 92 10.47 -4.88 8.19
N LYS A 93 10.99 -4.42 9.33
CA LYS A 93 12.38 -4.01 9.47
C LYS A 93 13.26 -5.25 9.53
N LYS A 94 14.41 -5.22 8.86
CA LYS A 94 15.39 -6.33 8.76
C LYS A 94 15.79 -6.96 10.12
N THR A 95 15.61 -6.24 11.24
CA THR A 95 15.92 -6.69 12.59
C THR A 95 14.97 -7.74 13.17
N GLU A 96 13.76 -7.92 12.62
CA GLU A 96 12.77 -8.88 13.14
C GLU A 96 12.88 -10.28 12.51
N THR A 97 13.61 -10.41 11.39
CA THR A 97 13.60 -11.65 10.59
C THR A 97 14.63 -12.70 11.04
N TYR A 98 15.69 -12.31 11.75
CA TYR A 98 16.77 -13.25 12.12
C TYR A 98 16.48 -14.14 13.33
N LYS A 99 15.41 -13.89 14.10
CA LYS A 99 15.11 -14.65 15.33
C LYS A 99 14.04 -15.74 15.20
N LYS A 100 13.43 -15.93 14.02
CA LYS A 100 12.38 -16.95 13.82
C LYS A 100 12.74 -18.02 12.79
N GLN A 101 14.03 -18.15 12.42
CA GLN A 101 14.51 -19.14 11.47
C GLN A 101 15.77 -19.90 11.94
N LEU A 102 16.06 -19.89 13.24
CA LEU A 102 17.03 -20.80 13.89
C LEU A 102 16.36 -21.48 15.07
#